data_AF-M6ZLK3-F1
#
_entry.id   AF-M6ZLK3-F1
#
_cell.length_a   1.000
_cell.length_b   1.000
_cell.length_c   1.000
_cell.angle_alpha   90.00
_cell.angle_beta   90.00
_cell.angle_gamma   90.00
#
_symmetry.space_group_name_H-M   'P 1'
#
loop_
_entity.id
_entity.type
_entity.pdbx_description
1 polymer ?
#
loop_
_entity_poly.entity_id
_entity_poly.type
_entity_poly.pdbx_seq_one_letter_code
_entity_poly.pdbx_strand_id
1 'polypeptide(L)'
;MVSLLFDCIFLNGLSKKEEKLLFSLLDWKEFSVQEWTSGERFPESGSGQIVVRKNIEIDSLQTAIDWSKRPILIGRIETSFLRKLFQQGLNYFLDLQTSQIVDIPLENLTQKKD
;
A
#
# COMPACT_ATOMS: atom_id res chain seq x y z
N MET A 1 12.48 17.24 8.62
CA MET A 1 12.01 16.68 7.34
C MET A 1 11.29 15.39 7.67
N VAL A 2 9.98 15.29 7.46
CA VAL A 2 9.20 14.11 7.87
C VAL A 2 9.55 12.98 6.91
N SER A 3 10.36 12.03 7.38
CA SER A 3 10.62 10.80 6.65
C SER A 3 9.35 9.96 6.70
N LEU A 4 8.75 9.66 5.55
CA LEU A 4 7.60 8.77 5.45
C LEU A 4 7.94 7.42 6.07
N LEU A 5 7.01 6.75 6.77
CA LEU A 5 7.27 5.39 7.24
C LEU A 5 7.39 4.41 6.06
N PHE A 6 6.56 4.61 5.04
CA PHE A 6 6.54 3.89 3.78
C PHE A 6 6.47 4.89 2.62
N ASP A 7 7.37 4.78 1.66
CA ASP A 7 7.43 5.60 0.46
C ASP A 7 7.08 4.81 -0.82
N CYS A 8 6.86 3.49 -0.69
CA CYS A 8 6.39 2.61 -1.74
C CYS A 8 5.26 1.71 -1.21
N ILE A 9 4.13 1.69 -1.90
CA ILE A 9 2.99 0.83 -1.57
C ILE A 9 2.73 -0.12 -2.74
N PHE A 10 2.81 -1.41 -2.46
CA PHE A 10 2.30 -2.44 -3.35
C PHE A 10 0.88 -2.79 -2.97
N LEU A 11 0.02 -2.92 -3.97
CA LEU A 11 -1.37 -3.35 -3.81
C LEU A 11 -1.53 -4.74 -4.43
N ASN A 12 -2.31 -5.61 -3.78
CA ASN A 12 -2.65 -6.91 -4.34
C ASN A 12 -4.07 -7.34 -3.94
N GLY A 13 -4.93 -7.64 -4.91
CA GLY A 13 -6.27 -8.18 -4.63
C GLY A 13 -7.19 -7.22 -3.86
N LEU A 14 -7.03 -5.91 -4.06
CA LEU A 14 -7.99 -4.90 -3.59
C LEU A 14 -9.17 -4.83 -4.58
N SER A 15 -10.36 -4.57 -4.05
CA SER A 15 -11.51 -4.18 -4.85
C SER A 15 -11.39 -2.72 -5.27
N LYS A 16 -12.09 -2.32 -6.35
CA LYS A 16 -12.14 -0.93 -6.80
C LYS A 16 -12.59 0.06 -5.71
N LYS A 17 -13.42 -0.39 -4.76
CA LYS A 17 -13.89 0.45 -3.65
C LYS A 17 -12.78 0.67 -2.61
N GLU A 18 -12.03 -0.39 -2.29
CA GLU A 18 -10.90 -0.32 -1.35
C GLU A 18 -9.76 0.52 -1.92
N GLU A 19 -9.44 0.36 -3.21
CA GLU A 19 -8.46 1.22 -3.88
C GLU A 19 -8.87 2.68 -3.80
N LYS A 20 -10.12 3.00 -4.16
CA LYS A 20 -10.63 4.38 -4.06
C LYS A 20 -10.53 4.93 -2.66
N LEU A 21 -10.92 4.16 -1.65
CA LEU A 21 -10.82 4.58 -0.24
C LEU A 21 -9.36 4.85 0.15
N LEU A 22 -8.43 3.96 -0.20
CA LEU A 22 -7.01 4.16 0.06
C LEU A 22 -6.50 5.46 -0.56
N PHE A 23 -6.77 5.69 -1.85
CA PHE A 23 -6.31 6.91 -2.52
C PHE A 23 -6.95 8.17 -1.93
N SER A 24 -8.24 8.13 -1.56
CA SER A 24 -8.88 9.23 -0.85
C SER A 24 -8.27 9.49 0.53
N LEU A 25 -7.83 8.46 1.25
CA LEU A 25 -7.14 8.61 2.53
C LEU A 25 -5.74 9.21 2.36
N LEU A 26 -5.01 8.82 1.32
CA LEU A 26 -3.71 9.40 1.00
C LEU A 26 -3.84 10.88 0.62
N ASP A 27 -4.84 11.21 -0.21
CA ASP A 27 -5.17 12.59 -0.59
C ASP A 27 -5.58 13.43 0.63
N TRP A 28 -6.42 12.89 1.51
CA TRP A 28 -6.80 13.54 2.77
C TRP A 28 -5.62 13.80 3.71
N LYS A 29 -4.55 13.00 3.61
CA LYS A 29 -3.28 13.21 4.32
C LYS A 29 -2.26 14.05 3.54
N GLU A 30 -2.70 14.65 2.44
CA GLU A 30 -1.90 15.52 1.58
C GLU A 30 -0.66 14.81 0.99
N PHE A 31 -0.72 13.49 0.82
CA PHE A 31 0.33 12.74 0.14
C PHE A 31 0.12 12.79 -1.37
N SER A 32 1.16 13.22 -2.11
CA SER A 32 1.16 13.09 -3.57
C SER A 32 1.39 11.63 -3.95
N VAL A 33 0.58 11.10 -4.85
CA VAL A 33 0.64 9.70 -5.29
C VAL A 33 1.16 9.62 -6.72
N GLN A 34 2.13 8.76 -6.96
CA GLN A 34 2.65 8.42 -8.28
C GLN A 34 2.43 6.93 -8.57
N GLU A 35 1.73 6.63 -9.65
CA GLU A 35 1.56 5.23 -10.07
C GLU A 35 2.83 4.71 -10.74
N TRP A 36 3.29 3.53 -10.31
CA TRP A 36 4.42 2.82 -10.88
C TRP A 36 3.94 1.75 -11.86
N THR A 37 4.09 2.03 -13.15
CA THR A 37 3.57 1.18 -14.23
C THR A 37 4.63 0.33 -14.94
N SER A 38 5.90 0.75 -14.93
CA SER A 38 7.00 0.01 -15.60
C SER A 38 7.69 -0.97 -14.65
N GLY A 39 8.17 -2.12 -15.12
CA GLY A 39 8.91 -3.08 -14.28
C GLY A 39 10.41 -2.78 -14.15
N GLU A 40 10.96 -1.91 -15.00
CA GLU A 40 12.41 -1.85 -15.25
C GLU A 40 13.17 -0.88 -14.34
N ARG A 41 12.50 0.16 -13.82
CA ARG A 41 13.13 1.16 -12.96
C ARG A 41 12.15 1.73 -11.96
N PHE A 42 12.62 2.04 -10.75
CA PHE A 42 11.83 2.75 -9.76
C PHE A 42 11.56 4.19 -10.23
N PRO A 43 10.31 4.71 -10.16
CA PRO A 43 9.99 6.06 -10.60
C PRO A 43 10.74 7.12 -9.79
N GLU A 44 11.18 8.20 -10.44
CA GLU A 44 11.74 9.34 -9.72
C GLU A 44 10.63 10.01 -8.91
N SER A 45 10.75 9.96 -7.58
CA SER A 45 9.76 10.42 -6.61
C SER A 45 10.31 11.56 -5.76
N GLY A 46 9.58 12.66 -5.63
CA GLY A 46 9.93 13.78 -4.76
C GLY A 46 9.76 13.52 -3.27
N SER A 47 10.20 14.45 -2.42
CA SER A 47 9.95 14.39 -0.97
C SER A 47 8.45 14.47 -0.68
N GLY A 48 7.92 13.53 0.11
CA GLY A 48 6.48 13.46 0.44
C GLY A 48 5.61 12.80 -0.64
N GLN A 49 6.23 12.29 -1.71
CA GLN A 49 5.53 11.52 -2.73
C GLN A 49 5.57 10.02 -2.40
N ILE A 50 4.42 9.36 -2.50
CA ILE A 50 4.26 7.93 -2.33
C ILE A 50 4.14 7.29 -3.70
N VAL A 51 4.98 6.29 -3.96
CA VAL A 51 4.91 5.50 -5.19
C VAL A 51 3.98 4.31 -4.95
N VAL A 52 2.99 4.10 -5.81
CA VAL A 52 2.02 3.02 -5.69
C VAL A 52 2.10 2.10 -6.90
N ARG A 53 2.25 0.79 -6.69
CA ARG A 53 2.16 -0.23 -7.74
C ARG A 53 0.94 -1.10 -7.49
N LYS A 54 0.06 -1.24 -8.49
CA LYS A 54 -1.21 -1.98 -8.38
C LYS A 54 -1.06 -3.52 -8.40
N ASN A 55 0.17 -4.01 -8.50
CA ASN A 55 0.48 -5.42 -8.43
C ASN A 55 1.85 -5.61 -7.80
N ILE A 56 2.11 -6.78 -7.22
CA ILE A 56 3.42 -7.11 -6.65
C ILE A 56 4.08 -8.26 -7.39
N GLU A 57 5.30 -7.99 -7.85
CA GLU A 57 6.20 -8.95 -8.48
C GLU A 57 7.51 -8.93 -7.71
N ILE A 58 8.22 -10.07 -7.68
CA ILE A 58 9.51 -10.18 -6.98
C ILE A 58 10.51 -9.15 -7.52
N ASP A 59 10.59 -9.00 -8.84
CA ASP A 59 11.52 -8.07 -9.49
C ASP A 59 11.22 -6.61 -9.15
N SER A 60 9.93 -6.27 -9.02
CA SER A 60 9.49 -4.94 -8.60
C SER A 60 9.81 -4.67 -7.14
N LEU A 61 9.62 -5.66 -6.26
CA LEU A 61 10.03 -5.55 -4.86
C LEU A 61 11.54 -5.32 -4.75
N GLN A 62 12.35 -6.09 -5.48
CA GLN A 62 13.79 -5.90 -5.47
C GLN A 62 14.22 -4.56 -6.01
N THR A 63 13.60 -4.11 -7.10
CA THR A 63 13.86 -2.77 -7.63
C THR A 63 13.57 -1.68 -6.59
N ALA A 64 12.52 -1.80 -5.79
CA ALA A 64 12.25 -0.83 -4.72
C ALA A 64 13.33 -0.88 -3.61
N ILE A 65 13.74 -2.07 -3.19
CA ILE A 65 14.75 -2.26 -2.14
C ILE A 65 16.12 -1.76 -2.59
N ASP A 66 16.54 -2.06 -3.82
CA ASP A 66 17.80 -1.61 -4.40
C ASP A 66 17.88 -0.08 -4.46
N TRP A 67 16.73 0.58 -4.63
CA TRP A 67 16.58 2.04 -4.60
C TRP A 67 16.38 2.60 -3.18
N SER A 68 16.68 1.80 -2.15
CA SER A 68 16.59 2.15 -0.72
C SER A 68 15.19 2.63 -0.29
N LYS A 69 14.14 2.14 -0.95
CA LYS A 69 12.75 2.44 -0.60
C LYS A 69 12.26 1.54 0.52
N ARG A 70 11.22 1.97 1.20
CA ARG A 70 10.55 1.25 2.29
C ARG A 70 9.18 0.77 1.81
N PRO A 71 9.11 -0.45 1.24
CA PRO A 71 7.88 -0.98 0.71
C PRO A 71 6.96 -1.50 1.82
N ILE A 72 5.66 -1.28 1.62
CA ILE A 72 4.58 -2.01 2.30
C ILE A 72 3.71 -2.68 1.26
N LEU A 73 3.32 -3.93 1.53
CA LEU A 73 2.27 -4.60 0.77
C LEU A 73 0.94 -4.43 1.50
N ILE A 74 -0.09 -4.00 0.80
CA ILE A 74 -1.46 -3.97 1.28
C ILE A 74 -2.29 -4.87 0.39
N GLY A 75 -2.98 -5.85 0.95
CA GLY A 75 -3.82 -6.68 0.12
C GLY A 75 -4.18 -8.06 0.64
N ARG A 76 -4.70 -8.86 -0.29
CA ARG A 76 -5.02 -10.28 -0.11
C ARG A 76 -4.01 -11.06 -0.94
N ILE A 77 -3.25 -11.94 -0.31
CA ILE A 77 -2.16 -12.66 -0.98
C ILE A 77 -2.11 -14.09 -0.48
N GLU A 78 -1.74 -15.03 -1.35
CA GLU A 78 -1.51 -16.40 -0.92
C GLU A 78 -0.31 -16.47 0.01
N THR A 79 -0.44 -17.22 1.11
CA THR A 79 0.63 -17.36 2.12
C THR A 79 1.93 -17.89 1.52
N SER A 80 1.85 -18.77 0.53
CA SER A 80 3.02 -19.32 -0.19
C SER A 80 3.80 -18.22 -0.90
N PHE A 81 3.12 -17.29 -1.56
CA PHE A 81 3.74 -16.17 -2.27
C PHE A 81 4.22 -15.09 -1.30
N LEU A 82 3.47 -14.80 -0.24
CA LEU A 82 3.92 -13.89 0.83
C LEU A 82 5.25 -14.34 1.46
N ARG A 83 5.41 -15.65 1.71
CA ARG A 83 6.68 -16.20 2.22
C ARG A 83 7.84 -15.94 1.26
N LYS A 84 7.61 -16.05 -0.06
CA LYS A 84 8.63 -15.71 -1.06
C LYS A 84 8.99 -14.23 -0.99
N LEU A 85 8.01 -13.34 -0.92
CA LEU A 85 8.26 -11.89 -0.81
C LEU A 85 9.01 -11.52 0.48
N PHE A 86 8.69 -12.16 1.60
CA PHE A 86 9.41 -11.99 2.86
C PHE A 86 10.89 -12.40 2.73
N GLN A 87 11.18 -13.52 2.06
CA GLN A 87 12.55 -13.95 1.76
C GLN A 87 13.31 -12.95 0.86
N GLN A 88 12.59 -12.13 0.09
CA GLN A 88 13.14 -11.07 -0.75
C GLN A 88 13.19 -9.71 -0.04
N GLY A 89 12.90 -9.65 1.27
CA GLY A 89 13.06 -8.44 2.07
C GLY A 89 11.80 -7.59 2.29
N LEU A 90 10.60 -8.09 1.92
CA LEU A 90 9.35 -7.44 2.30
C LEU A 90 9.09 -7.63 3.80
N ASN A 91 9.24 -6.56 4.58
CA ASN A 91 9.11 -6.60 6.05
C ASN A 91 7.73 -6.20 6.58
N TYR A 92 6.91 -5.53 5.76
CA TYR A 92 5.62 -5.00 6.18
C TYR A 92 4.51 -5.44 5.22
N PHE A 93 3.49 -6.09 5.78
CA PHE A 93 2.32 -6.56 5.06
C PHE A 93 1.05 -6.28 5.88
N LEU A 94 0.09 -5.61 5.26
CA LEU A 94 -1.25 -5.42 5.79
C LEU A 94 -2.20 -6.40 5.09
N ASP A 95 -2.61 -7.43 5.83
CA ASP A 95 -3.47 -8.48 5.35
C ASP A 95 -4.96 -8.10 5.40
N LEU A 96 -5.57 -7.97 4.22
CA LEU A 96 -6.99 -7.68 4.07
C LEU A 96 -7.87 -8.96 4.02
N GLN A 97 -7.28 -10.16 4.14
CA GLN A 97 -8.06 -11.39 4.33
C GLN A 97 -8.59 -11.49 5.76
N THR A 98 -7.77 -11.11 6.73
CA THR A 98 -8.08 -11.18 8.16
C THR A 98 -8.68 -9.89 8.71
N SER A 99 -8.37 -8.75 8.10
CA SER A 99 -8.90 -7.44 8.46
C SER A 99 -9.98 -7.01 7.47
N GLN A 100 -11.23 -7.44 7.68
CA GLN A 100 -12.34 -6.95 6.85
C GLN A 100 -12.49 -5.43 7.06
N ILE A 101 -12.42 -4.67 5.96
CA ILE A 101 -12.78 -3.26 5.98
C ILE A 101 -14.31 -3.20 6.11
N VAL A 102 -14.79 -3.03 7.33
CA VAL A 102 -16.21 -2.86 7.60
C VAL A 102 -16.60 -1.44 7.21
N ASP A 103 -17.41 -1.33 6.16
CA ASP A 103 -18.08 -0.08 5.82
C ASP A 103 -19.24 0.11 6.80
N ILE A 104 -19.00 0.85 7.88
CA ILE A 104 -20.04 1.24 8.82
C ILE A 104 -20.50 2.63 8.40
N PRO A 105 -21.70 2.79 7.82
CA PRO A 105 -22.27 4.12 7.62
C PRO A 105 -22.30 4.83 8.97
N LEU A 106 -21.66 6.00 9.05
CA LEU A 106 -21.61 6.76 10.31
C LEU A 106 -23.01 7.12 10.82
N GLU A 107 -24.01 7.13 9.93
CA GLU A 107 -25.44 7.26 10.21
C GLU A 107 -25.98 6.15 11.13
N ASN A 108 -25.36 4.96 11.11
CA ASN A 108 -25.72 3.81 11.94
C ASN A 108 -24.97 3.78 13.28
N LEU A 109 -23.97 4.64 13.48
CA LEU A 109 -23.34 4.82 14.78
C LEU A 109 -24.27 5.71 15.60
N THR A 110 -25.08 5.07 16.45
CA THR A 110 -25.90 5.80 17.42
C THR A 110 -24.96 6.63 18.27
N GLN A 111 -25.04 7.96 18.16
CA GLN A 111 -24.36 8.85 19.09
C GLN A 111 -24.91 8.53 20.48
N LYS A 112 -24.11 7.84 21.30
CA LYS A 112 -24.38 7.81 22.74
C LYS A 112 -24.33 9.26 23.19
N LYS A 113 -25.50 9.81 23.50
CA LYS A 113 -25.61 11.06 24.26
C LYS A 113 -25.15 10.72 25.67
N ASP A 114 -23.96 11.18 26.03
CA ASP A 114 -23.63 11.46 27.42
C ASP A 114 -24.34 12.74 27.87
#